data_AF-A0A8I1WA69-F1
#
_entry.id   AF-A0A8I1WA69-F1
#
_cell.length_a   1.000
_cell.length_b   1.000
_cell.length_c   1.000
_cell.angle_alpha   90.00
_cell.angle_beta   90.00
_cell.angle_gamma   90.00
#
_symmetry.space_group_name_H-M   'P 1'
#
loop_
_entity.id
_entity.type
_entity.pdbx_description
1 polymer ?
#
loop_
_entity_poly.entity_id
_entity_poly.type
_entity_poly.pdbx_seq_one_letter_code
_entity_poly.pdbx_strand_id
1 'polypeptide(L)'
;LIALLATIVLMFSLKGEMIVELPMDVLRVAIPLVVYFVLMFFTSFLIGKQLGLPYDKNASIAFTATGNNFELAIAVAIAVFGLNYDQAFAGVIGPLVEVPVFIALVNIALQMKQRYKTQGVRA
;
A
#
# COMPACT_ATOMS: atom_id res chain seq x y z
N LEU A 1 -10.03 -15.01 -5.42
CA LEU A 1 -8.77 -15.20 -4.68
C LEU A 1 -7.76 -16.06 -5.43
N ILE A 2 -8.11 -17.29 -5.85
CA ILE A 2 -7.19 -18.23 -6.52
C ILE A 2 -6.55 -17.65 -7.79
N ALA A 3 -7.33 -17.05 -8.69
CA ALA A 3 -6.81 -16.46 -9.93
C ALA A 3 -5.82 -15.30 -9.71
N LEU A 4 -6.04 -14.52 -8.65
CA LEU A 4 -5.24 -13.36 -8.31
C LEU A 4 -3.91 -13.78 -7.68
N LEU A 5 -3.95 -14.76 -6.77
CA LEU A 5 -2.76 -15.37 -6.19
C LEU A 5 -1.92 -16.08 -7.27
N ALA A 6 -2.57 -16.76 -8.22
CA ALA A 6 -1.91 -17.34 -9.38
C ALA A 6 -1.24 -16.28 -10.26
N THR A 7 -1.90 -15.13 -10.48
CA THR A 7 -1.32 -14.02 -11.27
C THR A 7 -0.09 -13.42 -10.59
N ILE A 8 -0.13 -13.26 -9.27
CA ILE A 8 1.04 -12.84 -8.48
C ILE A 8 2.17 -13.85 -8.63
N VAL A 9 1.93 -15.13 -8.36
CA VAL A 9 2.96 -16.19 -8.49
C VAL A 9 3.55 -16.22 -9.90
N LEU A 10 2.70 -16.12 -10.93
CA LEU A 10 3.14 -16.13 -12.33
C LEU A 10 3.98 -14.89 -12.66
N MET A 11 3.53 -13.70 -12.27
CA MET A 11 4.27 -12.44 -12.49
C MET A 11 5.62 -12.43 -11.79
N PHE A 12 5.68 -12.89 -10.54
CA PHE A 12 6.93 -13.01 -9.79
C PHE A 12 7.85 -14.08 -10.36
N SER A 13 7.32 -15.21 -10.81
CA SER A 13 8.13 -16.26 -11.44
C SER A 13 8.69 -15.82 -12.79
N LEU A 14 7.95 -15.03 -13.56
CA LEU A 14 8.36 -14.58 -14.90
C LEU A 14 9.25 -13.34 -14.88
N LYS A 15 9.10 -12.46 -13.88
CA LYS A 15 9.88 -11.21 -13.77
C LYS A 15 10.81 -11.15 -12.54
N GLY A 16 10.92 -12.23 -11.77
CA GLY A 16 11.72 -12.28 -10.54
C GLY A 16 13.22 -12.07 -10.75
N GLU A 17 13.78 -12.61 -11.83
CA GLU A 17 15.19 -12.40 -12.19
C GLU A 17 15.47 -10.91 -12.49
N MET A 18 14.57 -10.23 -13.22
CA MET A 18 14.71 -8.79 -13.50
C MET A 18 14.60 -7.91 -12.24
N ILE A 19 13.84 -8.32 -11.22
CA ILE A 19 13.77 -7.58 -9.93
C ILE A 19 15.14 -7.59 -9.23
N VAL A 20 15.87 -8.69 -9.34
CA VAL A 20 17.21 -8.85 -8.73
C VAL A 20 18.29 -8.15 -9.57
N GLU A 21 18.15 -8.14 -10.90
CA GLU A 21 19.10 -7.51 -11.81
C GLU A 21 19.00 -5.97 -11.85
N LEU A 22 17.82 -5.39 -11.59
CA LEU A 22 17.56 -3.94 -11.68
C LEU A 22 17.13 -3.31 -10.33
N PRO A 23 17.95 -3.41 -9.26
CA PRO A 23 17.56 -2.93 -7.92
C PRO A 23 17.32 -1.41 -7.86
N MET A 24 18.00 -0.64 -8.71
CA MET A 24 17.84 0.82 -8.74
C MET A 24 16.47 1.25 -9.28
N ASP A 25 15.91 0.52 -10.24
CA ASP A 25 14.59 0.85 -10.79
C ASP A 25 13.47 0.46 -9.81
N VAL A 26 13.67 -0.65 -9.08
CA VAL A 26 12.79 -1.03 -7.95
C VAL A 26 12.75 0.09 -6.92
N LEU A 27 13.91 0.63 -6.52
CA LEU A 27 13.97 1.73 -5.54
C LEU A 27 13.32 3.02 -6.07
N ARG A 28 13.51 3.35 -7.34
CA ARG A 28 12.88 4.52 -7.98
C ARG A 28 11.36 4.45 -7.98
N VAL A 29 10.77 3.25 -8.09
CA VAL A 29 9.33 3.04 -8.00
C VAL A 29 8.88 2.97 -6.53
N ALA A 30 9.62 2.25 -5.69
CA ALA A 30 9.25 2.00 -4.30
C ALA A 30 9.24 3.29 -3.47
N ILE A 31 10.22 4.19 -3.64
CA ILE A 31 10.33 5.41 -2.82
C ILE A 31 9.09 6.31 -2.95
N PRO A 32 8.66 6.71 -4.17
CA PRO A 32 7.41 7.48 -4.34
C PRO A 32 6.19 6.76 -3.78
N LEU A 33 6.13 5.44 -3.91
CA LEU A 33 5.00 4.64 -3.46
C LEU A 33 4.91 4.58 -1.92
N VAL A 34 6.04 4.42 -1.25
CA VAL A 34 6.12 4.49 0.23
C VAL A 34 5.70 5.87 0.71
N VAL A 35 6.21 6.93 0.08
CA VAL A 35 5.84 8.31 0.42
C VAL A 35 4.33 8.52 0.24
N TYR A 36 3.77 8.05 -0.88
CA TYR A 36 2.33 8.09 -1.11
C TYR A 36 1.55 7.41 0.01
N PHE A 37 1.90 6.16 0.38
CA PHE A 37 1.17 5.43 1.42
C PHE A 37 1.26 6.11 2.79
N VAL A 38 2.45 6.56 3.17
CA VAL A 38 2.67 7.25 4.44
C VAL A 38 1.87 8.54 4.49
N LEU A 39 1.94 9.36 3.43
CA LEU A 39 1.21 10.62 3.36
C LEU A 39 -0.31 10.39 3.38
N MET A 40 -0.83 9.46 2.56
CA MET A 40 -2.26 9.14 2.52
C MET A 40 -2.78 8.67 3.87
N PHE A 41 -2.04 7.79 4.54
CA PHE A 41 -2.41 7.30 5.86
C PHE A 41 -2.49 8.43 6.88
N PHE A 42 -1.42 9.22 7.03
CA PHE A 42 -1.38 10.28 8.03
C PHE A 42 -2.35 11.40 7.73
N THR A 43 -2.48 11.83 6.48
CA THR A 43 -3.47 12.87 6.11
C THR A 43 -4.89 12.40 6.41
N SER A 44 -5.29 11.21 5.97
CA SER A 44 -6.62 10.67 6.25
C SER A 44 -6.85 10.49 7.75
N PHE A 45 -5.87 9.99 8.49
CA PHE A 45 -5.98 9.77 9.93
C PHE A 45 -6.06 11.10 10.71
N LEU A 46 -5.30 12.12 10.31
CA LEU A 46 -5.33 13.45 10.94
C LEU A 46 -6.66 14.16 10.68
N ILE A 47 -7.18 14.09 9.45
CA ILE A 47 -8.50 14.63 9.12
C ILE A 47 -9.57 13.95 9.95
N GLY A 48 -9.60 12.61 9.98
CA GLY A 48 -10.58 11.88 10.78
C GLY A 48 -10.45 12.14 12.29
N LYS A 49 -9.23 12.41 12.77
CA LYS A 49 -8.99 12.87 14.15
C LYS A 49 -9.59 14.25 14.41
N GLN A 50 -9.37 15.21 13.51
CA GLN A 50 -9.92 16.57 13.62
C GLN A 50 -11.45 16.57 13.58
N LEU A 51 -12.05 15.63 12.85
CA LEU A 51 -13.49 15.41 12.81
C LEU A 51 -14.04 14.68 14.05
N GLY A 52 -13.21 14.33 15.03
CA GLY A 52 -13.64 13.68 16.27
C GLY A 52 -14.04 12.21 16.11
N LEU A 53 -13.60 11.53 15.04
CA LEU A 53 -13.95 10.14 14.83
C LEU A 53 -13.34 9.23 15.91
N PRO A 54 -14.09 8.23 16.42
CA PRO A 54 -13.53 7.24 17.32
C PRO A 54 -12.42 6.46 16.62
N TYR A 55 -11.37 6.11 17.38
CA TYR A 55 -10.14 5.52 16.83
C TYR A 55 -10.41 4.34 15.88
N ASP A 56 -11.32 3.44 16.24
CA ASP A 56 -11.59 2.23 15.44
C ASP A 56 -12.16 2.58 14.05
N LYS A 57 -12.97 3.64 13.96
CA LYS A 57 -13.50 4.14 12.67
C LYS A 57 -12.45 4.95 11.91
N ASN A 58 -11.71 5.81 12.61
CA ASN A 58 -10.66 6.63 11.98
C ASN A 58 -9.56 5.75 11.37
N ALA A 59 -9.08 4.75 12.11
CA ALA A 59 -8.08 3.81 11.62
C ALA A 59 -8.59 3.01 10.41
N SER A 60 -9.84 2.54 10.44
CA SER A 60 -10.44 1.84 9.30
C SER A 60 -10.53 2.72 8.05
N ILE A 61 -10.91 3.99 8.20
CA ILE A 61 -10.97 4.95 7.09
C ILE A 61 -9.56 5.24 6.57
N ALA A 62 -8.60 5.49 7.45
CA ALA A 62 -7.21 5.77 7.06
C ALA A 62 -6.58 4.60 6.28
N PHE A 63 -6.79 3.36 6.70
CA PHE A 63 -6.31 2.19 5.96
C PHE A 63 -7.06 1.99 4.64
N THR A 64 -8.36 2.28 4.59
CA THR A 64 -9.13 2.24 3.33
C THR A 64 -8.64 3.27 2.33
N ALA A 65 -8.37 4.50 2.78
CA ALA A 65 -7.87 5.58 1.95
C ALA A 65 -6.43 5.35 1.46
N THR A 66 -5.65 4.61 2.24
CA THR A 66 -4.26 4.25 1.90
C THR A 66 -4.19 3.05 0.95
N GLY A 67 -5.16 2.14 1.05
CA GLY A 67 -5.20 0.90 0.28
C GLY A 67 -5.35 1.16 -1.22
N ASN A 68 -4.49 0.51 -2.00
CA ASN A 68 -4.59 0.53 -3.45
C ASN A 68 -5.08 -0.84 -3.95
N ASN A 69 -5.51 -0.90 -5.21
CA ASN A 69 -5.88 -2.15 -5.87
C ASN A 69 -4.88 -2.43 -6.99
N PHE A 70 -3.72 -2.96 -6.63
CA PHE A 70 -2.64 -3.21 -7.60
C PHE A 70 -3.04 -4.25 -8.63
N GLU A 71 -3.92 -5.18 -8.28
CA GLU A 71 -4.32 -6.26 -9.16
C GLU A 71 -5.20 -5.74 -10.29
N LEU A 72 -6.09 -4.79 -9.99
CA LEU A 72 -6.79 -4.03 -11.03
C LEU A 72 -5.82 -3.18 -11.84
N ALA A 73 -4.85 -2.51 -11.20
CA ALA A 73 -3.89 -1.66 -11.89
C ALA A 73 -3.02 -2.45 -12.90
N ILE A 74 -2.54 -3.63 -12.52
CA ILE A 74 -1.80 -4.55 -13.40
C ILE A 74 -2.69 -5.00 -14.55
N ALA A 75 -3.94 -5.41 -14.27
CA ALA A 75 -4.86 -5.86 -15.30
C ALA A 75 -5.12 -4.77 -16.36
N VAL A 76 -5.35 -3.53 -15.92
CA VAL A 76 -5.53 -2.37 -16.82
C VAL A 76 -4.24 -2.07 -17.59
N ALA A 77 -3.08 -2.09 -16.93
CA ALA A 77 -1.79 -1.83 -17.60
C ALA A 77 -1.49 -2.86 -18.70
N ILE A 78 -1.73 -4.16 -18.44
CA ILE A 78 -1.55 -5.22 -19.43
C ILE A 78 -2.56 -5.06 -20.57
N ALA A 79 -3.82 -4.74 -20.26
CA ALA A 79 -4.87 -4.58 -21.26
C ALA A 79 -4.61 -3.40 -22.22
N VAL A 80 -4.02 -2.31 -21.72
CA VAL A 80 -3.77 -1.08 -22.51
C VAL A 80 -2.41 -1.09 -23.20
N PHE A 81 -1.35 -1.56 -22.52
CA PHE A 81 0.05 -1.45 -22.98
C PHE A 81 0.66 -2.79 -23.42
N GLY A 82 -0.02 -3.91 -23.19
CA GLY A 82 0.51 -5.25 -23.48
C GLY A 82 1.53 -5.75 -22.45
N LEU A 83 1.98 -7.00 -22.61
CA LEU A 83 2.85 -7.70 -21.64
C LEU A 83 4.33 -7.24 -21.69
N ASN A 84 4.75 -6.67 -22.82
CA ASN A 84 6.16 -6.36 -23.12
C ASN A 84 6.61 -4.98 -22.62
N TYR A 85 5.75 -4.23 -21.94
CA TYR A 85 6.06 -2.88 -21.50
C TYR A 85 6.66 -2.88 -20.07
N ASP A 86 7.64 -2.01 -19.82
CA ASP A 86 8.33 -1.85 -18.54
C ASP A 86 7.39 -1.45 -17.39
N GLN A 87 6.22 -0.93 -17.72
CA GLN A 87 5.18 -0.48 -16.79
C GLN A 87 4.52 -1.65 -16.06
N ALA A 88 4.47 -2.84 -16.69
CA ALA A 88 3.99 -4.05 -16.03
C ALA A 88 4.90 -4.46 -14.86
N PHE A 89 6.21 -4.12 -14.91
CA PHE A 89 7.16 -4.37 -13.83
C PHE A 89 6.84 -3.53 -12.58
N ALA A 90 6.45 -2.26 -12.76
CA ALA A 90 6.02 -1.40 -11.66
C ALA A 90 4.78 -1.95 -10.93
N GLY A 91 3.87 -2.60 -11.67
CA GLY A 91 2.70 -3.26 -11.09
C GLY A 91 3.07 -4.44 -10.16
N VAL A 92 4.09 -5.22 -10.52
CA VAL A 92 4.56 -6.36 -9.69
C VAL A 92 5.31 -5.89 -8.43
N ILE A 93 6.00 -4.75 -8.51
CA ILE A 93 6.67 -4.13 -7.34
C ILE A 93 5.65 -3.66 -6.30
N GLY A 94 4.44 -3.25 -6.73
CA GLY A 94 3.39 -2.72 -5.85
C GLY A 94 3.16 -3.56 -4.59
N PRO A 95 2.78 -4.84 -4.70
CA PRO A 95 2.58 -5.73 -3.55
C PRO A 95 3.83 -5.94 -2.68
N LEU A 96 5.04 -5.97 -3.26
CA LEU A 96 6.28 -6.08 -2.49
C LEU A 96 6.49 -4.92 -1.52
N VAL A 97 6.03 -3.73 -1.91
CA VAL A 97 6.18 -2.50 -1.13
C VAL A 97 4.97 -2.30 -0.22
N GLU A 98 3.76 -2.55 -0.73
CA GLU A 98 2.52 -2.33 0.01
C GLU A 98 2.46 -3.16 1.30
N VAL A 99 2.72 -4.47 1.21
CA VAL A 99 2.57 -5.36 2.37
C VAL A 99 3.48 -4.96 3.54
N PRO A 100 4.81 -4.73 3.35
CA PRO A 100 5.66 -4.26 4.43
C PRO A 100 5.27 -2.89 4.97
N VAL A 101 4.89 -1.94 4.10
CA VAL A 101 4.47 -0.60 4.52
C VAL A 101 3.21 -0.68 5.37
N PHE A 102 2.23 -1.48 4.98
CA PHE A 102 0.99 -1.64 5.74
C PHE A 102 1.25 -2.30 7.11
N ILE A 103 2.14 -3.29 7.19
CA ILE A 103 2.55 -3.88 8.46
C ILE A 103 3.18 -2.81 9.38
N ALA A 104 4.06 -1.97 8.83
CA ALA A 104 4.66 -0.87 9.59
C ALA A 104 3.61 0.16 10.06
N LEU A 105 2.70 0.56 9.17
CA LEU A 105 1.61 1.49 9.49
C LEU A 105 0.63 0.92 10.51
N VAL A 106 0.33 -0.38 10.47
CA VAL A 106 -0.49 -1.06 11.50
C VAL A 106 0.18 -0.98 12.86
N ASN A 107 1.48 -1.24 12.95
CA ASN A 107 2.22 -1.11 14.20
C ASN A 107 2.18 0.34 14.74
N ILE A 108 2.37 1.33 13.85
CA ILE A 108 2.27 2.75 14.20
C ILE A 108 0.84 3.08 14.67
N ALA A 109 -0.19 2.63 13.97
CA ALA A 109 -1.59 2.85 14.34
C ALA A 109 -1.87 2.26 15.74
N LEU A 110 -1.44 1.03 16.01
CA LEU A 110 -1.58 0.39 17.32
C LEU A 110 -0.88 1.17 18.44
N GLN A 111 0.29 1.75 18.19
CA GLN A 111 0.95 2.66 19.12
C GLN A 111 0.15 3.96 19.31
N MET A 112 -0.41 4.51 18.24
CA MET A 112 -1.28 5.70 18.29
C MET A 112 -2.57 5.43 19.07
N LYS A 113 -3.13 4.21 19.03
CA LYS A 113 -4.31 3.80 19.83
C LYS A 113 -4.12 4.04 21.33
N GLN A 114 -2.92 3.76 21.84
CA GLN A 114 -2.60 3.96 23.26
C GLN A 114 -2.68 5.45 23.64
N ARG A 115 -2.23 6.34 22.75
CA ARG A 115 -2.29 7.81 22.96
C ARG A 115 -3.66 8.41 22.64
N TYR A 116 -4.45 7.74 21.80
CA TYR A 116 -5.81 8.16 21.44
C TYR A 116 -6.78 7.98 22.61
N LYS A 117 -6.66 6.88 23.37
CA LYS A 117 -7.47 6.65 24.58
C LYS A 117 -7.27 7.73 25.65
N THR A 118 -6.08 8.33 25.74
CA THR A 118 -5.77 9.36 26.75
C THR A 118 -6.48 10.69 26.49
N GLN A 119 -7.00 10.93 25.28
CA GLN A 119 -7.77 12.14 24.94
C GLN A 119 -9.29 11.94 25.06
N GLY A 120 -9.77 10.70 25.17
CA GLY A 120 -11.19 10.34 25.20
C GLY A 120 -11.80 10.17 26.59
N VAL A 121 -11.09 10.52 27.68
CA VAL A 121 -11.62 10.50 29.06
C VAL A 121 -11.28 11.81 29.74
N ARG A 122 -11.87 12.89 29.23
CA ARG A 122 -12.09 14.15 29.94
C ARG A 122 -13.42 14.73 29.47
N ALA A 123 -14.49 14.06 29.85
CA ALA A 123 -15.84 14.62 29.92
C ALA A 123 -16.39 14.24 31.29
#